data_AF-A0ABD1MXE1-F1
#
_entry.id   AF-A0ABD1MXE1-F1
#
_cell.length_a   1.000
_cell.length_b   1.000
_cell.length_c   1.000
_cell.angle_alpha   90.00
_cell.angle_beta   90.00
_cell.angle_gamma   90.00
#
_symmetry.space_group_name_H-M   'P 1'
#
loop_
_entity.id
_entity.type
_entity.pdbx_description
1 polymer ?
#
loop_
_entity_poly.entity_id
_entity_poly.type
_entity_poly.pdbx_seq_one_letter_code
_entity_poly.pdbx_strand_id
1 'polypeptide(L)'
;MSSSSVSSMFGCGAVLPQALGIGKRSDGGLTIVCSSRPKKKATAHHMKTRPRKTQPWDINRKPTVYDPLPPLPPDWTLVIPADAASAAAPPPPPPTPAP
;
A
#
# COMPACT_ATOMS: atom_id res chain seq x y z
N MET A 1 42.79 -21.81 -3.98
CA MET A 1 42.27 -21.88 -2.58
C MET A 1 43.20 -21.06 -1.70
N SER A 2 42.64 -20.41 -0.68
CA SER A 2 43.31 -19.62 0.38
C SER A 2 43.46 -18.10 0.13
N SER A 3 42.31 -17.46 0.30
CA SER A 3 42.01 -16.21 1.02
C SER A 3 43.13 -15.28 1.46
N SER A 4 43.00 -14.03 1.02
CA SER A 4 43.61 -12.81 1.58
C SER A 4 43.08 -12.55 3.00
N SER A 5 43.97 -12.31 3.96
CA SER A 5 43.63 -11.77 5.28
C SER A 5 44.41 -10.48 5.49
N VAL A 6 43.76 -9.35 5.24
CA VAL A 6 44.31 -8.01 5.51
C VAL A 6 43.73 -7.58 6.85
N SER A 7 44.55 -7.63 7.89
CA SER A 7 44.19 -7.26 9.26
C SER A 7 43.77 -5.79 9.33
N SER A 8 42.48 -5.53 9.55
CA SER A 8 41.97 -4.22 9.94
C SER A 8 41.97 -4.13 11.46
N MET A 9 43.00 -3.49 12.01
CA MET A 9 43.04 -3.08 13.41
C MET A 9 42.27 -1.76 13.56
N PHE A 10 40.94 -1.82 13.63
CA PHE A 10 40.14 -0.72 14.17
C PHE A 10 40.03 -0.88 15.69
N GLY A 11 40.91 -0.17 16.39
CA GLY A 11 40.86 -0.02 17.84
C GLY A 11 39.83 1.02 18.29
N CYS A 12 39.41 0.88 19.55
CA CYS A 12 38.58 1.77 20.37
C CYS A 12 37.06 1.67 20.13
N GLY A 13 36.21 1.20 21.04
CA GLY A 13 36.39 0.77 22.43
C GLY A 13 35.03 0.37 23.04
N ALA A 14 35.07 -0.55 24.01
CA ALA A 14 34.06 -0.90 25.01
C ALA A 14 32.61 -1.21 24.58
N VAL A 15 32.29 -2.51 24.52
CA VAL A 15 30.95 -3.05 24.80
C VAL A 15 31.05 -3.79 26.12
N LEU A 16 30.24 -3.42 27.12
CA LEU A 16 29.64 -4.29 28.15
C LEU A 16 28.48 -3.51 28.84
N PRO A 17 27.50 -4.19 29.48
CA PRO A 17 26.10 -4.04 29.13
C PRO A 17 25.24 -3.33 30.19
N GLN A 18 24.13 -2.79 29.68
CA GLN A 18 22.83 -2.57 30.32
C GLN A 18 22.69 -2.89 31.82
N ALA A 19 22.49 -1.85 32.64
CA ALA A 19 21.63 -1.90 33.82
C ALA A 19 21.23 -0.46 34.22
N LEU A 20 20.10 0.03 33.73
CA LEU A 20 19.48 1.24 34.30
C LEU A 20 18.05 0.92 34.68
N GLY A 21 17.88 0.79 35.99
CA GLY A 21 16.62 0.61 36.67
C GLY A 21 15.65 1.76 36.43
N ILE A 22 14.40 1.41 36.71
CA ILE A 22 13.21 2.25 36.71
C ILE A 22 13.45 3.45 37.64
N GLY A 23 13.71 4.62 37.06
CA GLY A 23 13.95 5.87 37.80
C GLY A 23 13.06 6.97 37.26
N LYS A 24 11.95 7.20 37.96
CA LYS A 24 10.99 8.31 37.82
C LYS A 24 11.73 9.64 37.69
N ARG A 25 11.71 10.25 36.50
CA ARG A 25 12.35 11.56 36.28
C ARG A 25 11.39 12.65 36.74
N SER A 26 11.74 13.30 37.83
CA SER A 26 11.07 14.50 38.34
C SER A 26 11.28 15.66 37.38
N ASP A 27 10.18 16.14 36.79
CA ASP A 27 10.06 17.46 36.18
C ASP A 27 10.44 18.55 37.18
N GLY A 28 11.42 19.38 36.85
CA GLY A 28 11.86 20.47 37.74
C GLY A 28 13.06 21.29 37.28
N GLY A 29 13.34 21.37 35.98
CA GLY A 29 14.47 22.17 35.49
C GLY A 29 14.08 22.97 34.27
N LEU A 30 13.82 24.27 34.44
CA LEU A 30 13.80 25.24 33.34
C LEU A 30 15.23 25.41 32.80
N THR A 31 15.68 24.40 32.07
CA THR A 31 16.91 24.47 31.30
C THR A 31 16.53 24.99 29.92
N ILE A 32 16.96 26.20 29.58
CA ILE A 32 16.89 26.67 28.19
C ILE A 32 18.00 25.90 27.43
N VAL A 33 17.69 24.65 27.08
CA VAL A 33 18.52 23.73 26.26
C VAL A 33 18.23 23.96 24.77
N CYS A 34 18.17 25.22 24.33
CA CYS A 34 17.55 25.54 23.04
C CYS A 34 18.49 25.49 21.82
N SER A 35 19.79 25.17 21.98
CA SER A 35 20.72 25.03 20.84
C SER A 35 21.46 23.69 20.72
N SER A 36 21.55 22.90 21.80
CA SER A 36 22.37 21.68 21.80
C SER A 36 21.79 20.53 20.96
N ARG A 37 20.47 20.51 20.71
CA ARG A 37 19.82 19.40 19.99
C ARG A 37 19.73 19.67 18.48
N PRO A 38 20.31 18.82 17.61
CA PRO A 38 20.18 18.95 16.17
C PRO A 38 18.72 18.89 15.70
N LYS A 39 18.36 19.77 14.74
CA LYS A 39 17.01 19.80 14.15
C LYS A 39 16.87 18.73 13.07
N LYS A 40 15.72 18.05 13.02
CA LYS A 40 15.38 17.18 11.88
C LYS A 40 15.00 18.04 10.68
N LYS A 41 15.74 17.93 9.58
CA LYS A 41 15.49 18.59 8.30
C LYS A 41 15.51 17.56 7.15
N ALA A 42 15.14 17.99 5.95
CA ALA A 42 15.11 17.15 4.75
C ALA A 42 14.32 15.84 4.99
N THR A 43 14.82 14.70 4.49
CA THR A 43 14.16 13.39 4.60
C THR A 43 13.94 12.96 6.05
N ALA A 44 14.85 13.30 6.96
CA ALA A 44 14.71 12.96 8.39
C ALA A 44 13.47 13.64 9.01
N HIS A 45 13.10 14.83 8.51
CA HIS A 45 11.86 15.48 8.88
C HIS A 45 10.65 14.72 8.32
N HIS A 46 10.64 14.41 7.02
CA HIS A 46 9.53 13.67 6.38
C HIS A 46 9.27 12.32 7.04
N MET A 47 10.33 11.57 7.36
CA MET A 47 10.20 10.29 8.06
C MET A 47 9.54 10.44 9.44
N LYS A 48 9.79 11.55 10.13
CA LYS A 48 9.27 11.80 11.48
C LYS A 48 7.83 12.31 11.46
N THR A 49 7.48 13.18 10.53
CA THR A 49 6.18 13.88 10.50
C THR A 49 5.17 13.26 9.54
N ARG A 50 5.54 12.25 8.75
CA ARG A 50 4.59 11.61 7.83
C ARG A 50 3.36 11.09 8.59
N PRO A 51 2.15 11.37 8.09
CA PRO A 51 0.92 10.84 8.68
C PRO A 51 0.94 9.30 8.67
N ARG A 52 0.65 8.70 9.82
CA ARG A 52 0.57 7.24 9.98
C ARG A 52 -0.58 6.94 10.94
N LYS A 53 -1.33 5.89 10.64
CA LYS A 53 -2.24 5.29 11.61
C LYS A 53 -1.40 4.52 12.62
N THR A 54 -1.46 4.91 13.89
CA THR A 54 -0.71 4.24 14.97
C THR A 54 -1.58 3.27 15.74
N GLN A 55 -2.89 3.54 15.82
CA GLN A 55 -3.80 2.75 16.62
C GLN A 55 -4.17 1.45 15.89
N PRO A 56 -3.97 0.26 16.49
CA PRO A 56 -4.25 -1.02 15.84
C PRO A 56 -5.69 -1.16 15.34
N TRP A 57 -6.65 -0.59 16.07
CA TRP A 57 -8.06 -0.64 15.68
C TRP A 57 -8.35 0.14 14.39
N ASP A 58 -7.61 1.22 14.12
CA ASP A 58 -7.80 2.05 12.89
C ASP A 58 -7.06 1.43 11.70
N ILE A 59 -5.96 0.74 11.96
CA ILE A 59 -5.22 -0.03 10.95
C ILE A 59 -6.06 -1.23 10.48
N ASN A 60 -6.76 -1.89 11.40
CA ASN A 60 -7.51 -3.13 11.12
C ASN A 60 -8.92 -2.91 10.56
N ARG A 61 -9.33 -1.67 10.28
CA ARG A 61 -10.62 -1.37 9.64
C ARG A 61 -10.62 -1.88 8.20
N LYS A 62 -11.65 -2.63 7.84
CA LYS A 62 -11.90 -3.15 6.50
C LYS A 62 -13.17 -2.51 5.93
N PRO A 63 -13.36 -2.49 4.61
CA PRO A 63 -14.64 -2.10 4.00
C PRO A 63 -15.79 -2.91 4.59
N THR A 64 -16.96 -2.28 4.74
CA THR A 64 -18.18 -2.98 5.15
C THR A 64 -18.59 -3.96 4.06
N VAL A 65 -18.84 -5.21 4.44
CA VAL A 65 -19.35 -6.24 3.54
C VAL A 65 -20.87 -6.20 3.63
N TYR A 66 -21.52 -5.96 2.48
CA TYR A 66 -22.97 -6.05 2.33
C TYR A 66 -23.34 -7.38 1.69
N ASP A 67 -24.56 -7.82 1.95
CA ASP A 67 -25.12 -9.00 1.29
C ASP A 67 -25.25 -8.75 -0.23
N PRO A 68 -25.09 -9.81 -1.05
CA PRO A 68 -25.22 -9.68 -2.49
C PRO A 68 -26.65 -9.27 -2.84
N LEU A 69 -26.75 -8.36 -3.80
CA LEU A 69 -28.04 -7.89 -4.30
C LEU A 69 -28.78 -9.07 -4.98
N PRO A 70 -30.12 -9.18 -4.83
CA PRO A 70 -30.91 -10.12 -5.62
C PRO A 70 -30.67 -9.91 -7.12
N PRO A 71 -30.88 -10.95 -7.96
CA PRO A 71 -30.67 -10.85 -9.39
C PRO A 71 -31.53 -9.73 -9.97
N LEU A 72 -30.85 -8.76 -10.58
CA LEU A 72 -31.49 -7.63 -11.22
C LEU A 72 -32.15 -8.08 -12.54
N PRO A 73 -33.28 -7.49 -12.93
CA PRO A 73 -33.85 -7.70 -14.25
C PRO A 73 -32.89 -7.18 -15.35
N PRO A 74 -33.05 -7.62 -16.61
CA PRO A 74 -32.26 -7.10 -17.72
C PRO A 74 -32.51 -5.60 -17.90
N ASP A 75 -31.46 -4.85 -18.24
CA ASP A 75 -31.51 -3.40 -18.39
C ASP A 75 -32.50 -2.95 -19.48
N TRP A 76 -32.64 -3.75 -20.54
CA TRP A 76 -33.59 -3.54 -21.64
C TRP A 76 -33.87 -4.87 -22.35
N THR A 77 -35.06 -4.99 -22.94
CA THR A 77 -35.47 -6.15 -23.75
C THR A 77 -35.92 -5.66 -25.12
N LEU A 78 -35.33 -6.19 -26.19
CA LEU A 78 -35.83 -5.93 -27.55
C LEU A 78 -37.06 -6.80 -27.81
N VAL A 79 -38.17 -6.15 -28.09
CA VAL A 79 -39.37 -6.80 -28.60
C VAL A 79 -39.29 -6.72 -30.13
N ILE A 80 -38.93 -7.83 -30.79
CA ILE A 80 -39.03 -7.92 -32.25
C ILE A 80 -40.48 -8.30 -32.59
N PRO A 81 -41.25 -7.42 -33.25
CA PRO A 81 -42.60 -7.78 -33.71
C PRO A 81 -42.49 -8.89 -34.76
N ALA A 82 -43.40 -9.87 -34.70
CA ALA A 82 -43.38 -11.08 -35.53
C ALA A 82 -43.36 -10.80 -37.05
N ASP A 83 -43.80 -9.62 -37.47
CA ASP A 83 -43.82 -9.19 -38.87
C ASP A 83 -42.41 -8.96 -39.46
N ALA A 84 -41.41 -8.65 -38.63
CA ALA A 84 -40.05 -8.37 -39.08
C ALA A 84 -39.13 -9.61 -39.18
N ALA A 85 -39.52 -10.74 -38.58
CA ALA A 85 -38.71 -11.96 -38.56
C ALA A 85 -38.74 -12.75 -39.88
N SER A 86 -39.69 -12.45 -40.77
CA SER A 86 -39.83 -13.14 -42.07
C SER A 86 -39.03 -12.49 -43.20
N ALA A 87 -38.33 -11.37 -42.97
CA ALA A 87 -37.65 -10.60 -44.01
C ALA A 87 -36.13 -10.86 -44.14
N ALA A 88 -35.55 -11.75 -43.32
CA ALA A 88 -34.11 -11.98 -43.29
C ALA A 88 -33.71 -13.38 -43.78
N ALA A 89 -33.84 -13.62 -45.08
CA ALA A 89 -33.04 -14.63 -45.78
C ALA A 89 -32.14 -13.90 -46.81
N PRO A 90 -30.83 -13.75 -46.56
CA PRO A 90 -29.94 -13.14 -47.56
C PRO A 90 -29.88 -14.04 -48.80
N PRO A 91 -29.89 -13.47 -50.03
CA PRO A 91 -29.80 -14.26 -51.25
C PRO A 91 -28.48 -15.05 -51.30
N PRO A 92 -28.46 -16.27 -51.88
CA PRO A 92 -27.25 -17.08 -51.96
C PRO A 92 -26.15 -16.34 -52.74
N PRO A 93 -24.87 -16.50 -52.37
CA PRO A 93 -23.76 -15.85 -53.07
C PRO A 93 -23.69 -16.33 -54.53
N PRO A 94 -23.31 -15.45 -55.48
CA PRO A 94 -23.21 -15.82 -56.89
C PRO A 94 -22.12 -16.88 -57.11
N PRO A 95 -22.30 -17.81 -58.07
CA PRO A 95 -21.30 -18.84 -58.35
C PRO A 95 -20.03 -18.22 -58.93
N THR A 96 -18.90 -18.50 -58.29
CA THR A 96 -17.56 -18.09 -58.73
C THR A 96 -17.18 -18.83 -60.02
N PRO A 97 -16.72 -18.15 -61.09
CA PRO A 97 -16.20 -18.83 -62.27
C PRO A 97 -14.84 -19.50 -61.95
N ALA A 98 -14.71 -20.77 -62.33
CA ALA A 98 -13.50 -21.59 -62.19
C ALA A 98 -12.42 -21.16 -63.22
N PRO A 99 -11.11 -21.39 -62.93
CA PRO A 99 -10.00 -20.89 -63.74
C PRO A 99 -9.89 -21.50 -65.13
#